data_AF-A0AAN7NXM6-F1
#
_entry.id   AF-A0AAN7NXM6-F1
#
_cell.length_a   1.000
_cell.length_b   1.000
_cell.length_c   1.000
_cell.angle_alpha   90.00
_cell.angle_beta   90.00
_cell.angle_gamma   90.00
#
_symmetry.space_group_name_H-M   'P 1'
#
loop_
_entity.id
_entity.type
_entity.pdbx_description
1 polymer ?
#
loop_
_entity_poly.entity_id
_entity_poly.type
_entity_poly.pdbx_seq_one_letter_code
_entity_poly.pdbx_strand_id
1 'polypeptide(L)'
;MFFKRNGSTSETCQMFNILEKSKIWPSLWTSEQATEFQTKNSWFACKDGKLGCSVCIKAKHAIQFEKSNSDGKVRISPEWVDYEIIAAESNRKNQLASLRTKIKQHSESKSHIIAESIMNKGEEKVLDKMFEHASEKVMETNVRLFNTVYCIAKNHRPFLQFEELVDLQQING
;
A
#
# COMPACT_ATOMS: atom_id res chain seq x y z
N MET A 1 35.91 28.79 -35.09
CA MET A 1 34.53 29.16 -35.46
C MET A 1 33.61 28.70 -34.34
N PHE A 2 33.15 29.64 -33.51
CA PHE A 2 32.18 29.42 -32.45
C PHE A 2 30.78 29.39 -33.05
N PHE A 3 29.99 28.35 -32.77
CA PHE A 3 28.54 28.42 -32.94
C PHE A 3 27.85 28.05 -31.62
N LYS A 4 27.38 29.11 -30.95
CA LYS A 4 26.35 29.07 -29.91
C LYS A 4 25.09 28.43 -30.50
N ARG A 5 24.48 27.49 -29.78
CA ARG A 5 23.04 27.21 -29.89
C ARG A 5 22.42 27.51 -28.53
N ASN A 6 21.79 28.67 -28.46
CA ASN A 6 20.84 29.02 -27.41
C ASN A 6 19.47 28.44 -27.78
N GLY A 7 18.73 27.99 -26.76
CA GLY A 7 17.28 28.22 -26.68
C GLY A 7 16.37 27.12 -27.23
N SER A 8 15.84 26.30 -26.32
CA SER A 8 14.39 26.06 -26.15
C SER A 8 14.17 24.92 -25.15
N THR A 9 14.49 25.16 -23.89
CA THR A 9 14.01 24.35 -22.76
C THR A 9 12.89 25.13 -22.08
N SER A 10 11.73 25.25 -22.75
CA SER A 10 10.58 25.96 -22.18
C SER A 10 9.22 25.32 -22.49
N GLU A 11 9.16 24.23 -23.25
CA GLU A 11 7.87 23.60 -23.62
C GLU A 11 7.58 22.29 -22.89
N THR A 12 8.60 21.60 -22.36
CA THR A 12 8.42 20.35 -21.60
C THR A 12 8.03 20.57 -20.13
N CYS A 13 8.19 21.78 -19.58
CA CYS A 13 7.79 22.11 -18.21
C CYS A 13 6.31 22.50 -18.07
N GLN A 14 5.56 22.66 -19.17
CA GLN A 14 4.14 23.01 -19.12
C GLN A 14 3.22 21.78 -19.09
N MET A 15 3.72 20.58 -19.39
CA MET A 15 2.92 19.34 -19.37
C MET A 15 2.81 18.67 -17.99
N PHE A 16 3.62 19.08 -17.01
CA PHE A 16 3.48 18.60 -15.62
C PHE A 16 2.55 19.48 -14.76
N ASN A 17 2.12 20.64 -15.26
CA ASN A 17 1.28 21.60 -14.51
C ASN A 17 -0.21 21.56 -14.86
N ILE A 18 -0.67 20.62 -15.69
CA ILE A 18 -2.12 20.47 -16.01
C ILE A 18 -2.78 19.37 -15.14
N LEU A 19 -2.02 18.70 -14.27
CA LEU A 19 -2.56 17.77 -13.26
C LEU A 19 -2.60 18.34 -11.85
N GLU A 20 -2.32 19.63 -11.65
CA GLU A 20 -2.91 20.35 -10.53
C GLU A 20 -4.37 20.65 -10.90
N LYS A 21 -5.22 19.61 -10.90
CA LYS A 21 -6.65 19.84 -10.66
C LYS A 21 -6.67 20.64 -9.37
N SER A 22 -7.00 21.93 -9.46
CA SER A 22 -7.23 22.80 -8.32
C SER A 22 -8.02 21.99 -7.32
N LYS A 23 -7.37 21.57 -6.22
CA LYS A 23 -8.06 20.86 -5.15
C LYS A 23 -9.02 21.89 -4.57
N ILE A 24 -10.23 21.90 -5.09
CA ILE A 24 -11.30 22.74 -4.59
C ILE A 24 -11.66 22.12 -3.26
N TRP A 25 -11.14 22.69 -2.19
CA TRP A 25 -11.53 22.33 -0.84
C TRP A 25 -12.96 22.83 -0.59
N PRO A 26 -13.68 22.25 0.40
CA PRO A 26 -14.93 22.84 0.82
C PRO A 26 -14.72 24.33 1.11
N SER A 27 -15.61 25.20 0.63
CA SER A 27 -15.52 26.68 0.76
C SER A 27 -15.39 27.18 2.21
N LEU A 28 -15.60 26.28 3.17
CA LEU A 28 -15.48 26.51 4.59
C LEU A 28 -14.03 26.51 5.08
N TRP A 29 -13.11 25.89 4.37
CA TRP A 29 -11.69 25.79 4.78
C TRP A 29 -10.83 26.79 4.02
N THR A 30 -9.87 27.38 4.72
CA THR A 30 -8.77 28.08 4.03
C THR A 30 -7.80 27.06 3.45
N SER A 31 -7.07 27.45 2.40
CA SER A 31 -6.07 26.58 1.78
C SER A 31 -5.03 26.09 2.81
N GLU A 32 -4.60 26.96 3.73
CA GLU A 32 -3.66 26.63 4.81
C GLU A 32 -4.22 25.58 5.79
N GLN A 33 -5.48 25.72 6.19
CA GLN A 33 -6.12 24.74 7.07
C GLN A 33 -6.20 23.38 6.40
N ALA A 34 -6.49 23.36 5.11
CA ALA A 34 -6.63 22.13 4.37
C ALA A 34 -5.28 21.42 4.16
N THR A 35 -4.21 22.17 3.90
CA THR A 35 -2.86 21.60 3.78
C THR A 35 -2.36 21.06 5.12
N GLU A 36 -2.50 21.80 6.21
CA GLU A 36 -2.13 21.33 7.55
C GLU A 36 -2.90 20.05 7.94
N PHE A 37 -4.17 19.97 7.57
CA PHE A 37 -4.97 18.80 7.86
C PHE A 37 -4.55 17.58 7.03
N GLN A 38 -4.21 17.80 5.76
CA GLN A 38 -3.75 16.75 4.85
C GLN A 38 -2.34 16.25 5.21
N THR A 39 -1.45 17.10 5.74
CA THR A 39 -0.13 16.65 6.22
C THR A 39 -0.24 15.81 7.49
N LYS A 40 -1.17 16.16 8.39
CA LYS A 40 -1.44 15.38 9.61
C LYS A 40 -2.18 14.07 9.32
N ASN A 41 -3.03 14.05 8.29
CA ASN A 41 -3.89 12.92 7.95
C ASN A 41 -3.68 12.54 6.47
N SER A 42 -2.70 11.68 6.21
CA SER A 42 -2.35 11.23 4.85
C SER A 42 -3.51 10.51 4.13
N TRP A 43 -4.43 9.93 4.89
CA TRP A 43 -5.64 9.28 4.38
C TRP A 43 -6.72 10.26 3.90
N PHE A 44 -6.63 11.54 4.27
CA PHE A 44 -7.65 12.54 4.00
C PHE A 44 -7.55 13.06 2.56
N ALA A 45 -8.66 12.97 1.82
CA ALA A 45 -8.72 13.34 0.41
C ALA A 45 -9.88 14.28 0.11
N CYS A 46 -9.75 15.09 -0.93
CA CYS A 46 -10.80 15.98 -1.40
C CYS A 46 -10.89 15.97 -2.92
N LYS A 47 -12.12 15.97 -3.42
CA LYS A 47 -12.45 16.02 -4.84
C LYS A 47 -13.68 16.92 -5.01
N ASP A 48 -13.59 17.90 -5.89
CA ASP A 48 -14.69 18.78 -6.27
C ASP A 48 -15.43 19.45 -5.09
N GLY A 49 -14.70 19.89 -4.05
CA GLY A 49 -15.28 20.55 -2.87
C GLY A 49 -15.82 19.58 -1.81
N LYS A 50 -15.73 18.27 -2.03
CA LYS A 50 -16.25 17.24 -1.12
C LYS A 50 -15.13 16.38 -0.55
N LEU A 51 -15.35 15.85 0.65
CA LEU A 51 -14.34 15.11 1.41
C LEU A 51 -14.49 13.60 1.24
N GLY A 52 -13.36 12.90 1.28
CA GLY A 52 -13.28 11.45 1.16
C GLY A 52 -12.02 10.88 1.83
N CYS A 53 -11.85 9.56 1.75
CA CYS A 53 -10.75 8.83 2.39
C CYS A 53 -10.00 7.96 1.37
N SER A 54 -8.74 8.32 1.08
CA SER A 54 -7.90 7.62 0.10
C SER A 54 -7.59 6.18 0.50
N VAL A 55 -7.41 5.91 1.80
CA VAL A 55 -7.16 4.57 2.34
C VAL A 55 -8.38 3.68 2.15
N CYS A 56 -9.58 4.17 2.50
CA CYS A 56 -10.81 3.41 2.33
C CYS A 56 -11.14 3.14 0.85
N ILE A 57 -10.82 4.08 -0.05
CA ILE A 57 -10.98 3.90 -1.50
C ILE A 57 -10.10 2.75 -2.00
N LYS A 58 -8.80 2.75 -1.62
CA LYS A 58 -7.87 1.69 -2.01
C LYS A 58 -8.27 0.34 -1.41
N ALA A 59 -8.64 0.34 -0.13
CA ALA A 59 -8.99 -0.88 0.58
C ALA A 59 -10.31 -1.52 0.10
N LYS A 60 -11.28 -0.74 -0.41
CA LYS A 60 -12.54 -1.27 -0.96
C LYS A 60 -12.32 -2.31 -2.05
N HIS A 61 -11.26 -2.16 -2.84
CA HIS A 61 -10.93 -3.08 -3.94
C HIS A 61 -9.84 -4.10 -3.56
N ALA A 62 -9.35 -4.08 -2.31
CA ALA A 62 -8.32 -5.01 -1.85
C ALA A 62 -8.95 -6.33 -1.41
N ILE A 63 -8.49 -7.43 -2.01
CA ILE A 63 -8.90 -8.81 -1.68
C ILE A 63 -8.68 -9.11 -0.18
N GLN A 64 -7.63 -8.53 0.41
CA GLN A 64 -7.30 -8.67 1.82
C GLN A 64 -8.36 -8.06 2.74
N PHE A 65 -9.04 -6.99 2.30
CA PHE A 65 -10.13 -6.38 3.07
C PHE A 65 -11.32 -7.32 3.13
N GLU A 66 -11.71 -7.91 2.00
CA GLU A 66 -12.79 -8.90 1.94
C GLU A 66 -12.49 -10.13 2.81
N LYS A 67 -11.25 -10.64 2.77
CA LYS A 67 -10.82 -11.76 3.64
C LYS A 67 -10.82 -11.40 5.12
N SER A 68 -10.36 -10.20 5.48
CA SER A 68 -10.38 -9.72 6.87
C SER A 68 -11.80 -9.43 7.38
N ASN A 69 -12.76 -9.34 6.46
CA ASN A 69 -14.17 -9.11 6.70
C ASN A 69 -14.99 -10.36 6.32
N SER A 70 -14.46 -11.56 6.59
CA SER A 70 -15.08 -12.84 6.25
C SER A 70 -16.54 -12.97 6.72
N ASP A 71 -16.89 -12.30 7.82
CA ASP A 71 -18.23 -12.32 8.41
C ASP A 71 -19.16 -11.23 7.84
N GLY A 72 -18.67 -10.41 6.89
CA GLY A 72 -19.42 -9.30 6.27
C GLY A 72 -19.85 -8.19 7.23
N LYS A 73 -19.36 -8.22 8.48
CA LYS A 73 -19.84 -7.40 9.60
C LYS A 73 -19.35 -5.94 9.53
N VAL A 74 -18.25 -5.68 8.84
CA VAL A 74 -17.66 -4.34 8.72
C VAL A 74 -17.76 -3.88 7.28
N ARG A 75 -18.45 -2.77 7.04
CA ARG A 75 -18.56 -2.16 5.70
C ARG A 75 -17.90 -0.81 5.70
N ILE A 76 -17.14 -0.53 4.64
CA ILE A 76 -16.62 0.81 4.39
C ILE A 76 -17.80 1.71 4.03
N SER A 77 -17.88 2.87 4.67
CA SER A 77 -18.93 3.84 4.35
C SER A 77 -18.75 4.37 2.92
N PRO A 78 -19.80 4.25 2.07
CA PRO A 78 -19.73 4.70 0.67
C PRO A 78 -19.50 6.21 0.58
N GLU A 79 -20.04 6.99 1.51
CA GLU A 79 -19.88 8.45 1.54
C GLU A 79 -18.41 8.89 1.55
N TRP A 80 -17.55 8.11 2.22
CA TRP A 80 -16.11 8.37 2.28
C TRP A 80 -15.36 7.91 1.04
N VAL A 81 -15.87 6.91 0.33
CA VAL A 81 -15.27 6.38 -0.91
C VAL A 81 -15.64 7.24 -2.10
N ASP A 82 -16.90 7.65 -2.17
CA ASP A 82 -17.49 8.33 -3.32
C ASP A 82 -17.35 9.87 -3.21
N TYR A 83 -16.63 10.36 -2.20
CA TYR A 83 -16.44 11.79 -1.89
C TYR A 83 -17.77 12.53 -1.69
N GLU A 84 -18.60 12.06 -0.77
CA GLU A 84 -19.93 12.65 -0.52
C GLU A 84 -20.04 13.33 0.85
N ILE A 85 -18.94 13.43 1.60
CA ILE A 85 -18.95 14.09 2.90
C ILE A 85 -19.06 15.61 2.72
N ILE A 86 -20.24 16.12 3.07
CA ILE A 86 -20.60 17.54 3.07
C ILE A 86 -21.00 17.96 4.51
N ALA A 87 -20.87 19.25 4.82
CA ALA A 87 -21.37 19.85 6.06
C ALA A 87 -22.90 19.93 6.06
N ALA A 88 -23.56 19.55 7.17
CA ALA A 88 -25.01 19.39 7.21
C ALA A 88 -25.80 20.68 7.59
N GLU A 89 -25.15 21.67 8.20
CA GLU A 89 -25.82 22.83 8.82
C GLU A 89 -25.66 24.13 8.03
N SER A 90 -26.42 25.18 8.40
CA SER A 90 -26.43 26.48 7.73
C SER A 90 -25.38 27.48 8.25
N ASN A 91 -24.94 27.36 9.52
CA ASN A 91 -23.97 28.29 10.12
C ASN A 91 -22.53 27.75 10.02
N ARG A 92 -21.59 28.60 9.57
CA ARG A 92 -20.16 28.25 9.39
C ARG A 92 -19.53 27.55 10.60
N LYS A 93 -19.80 28.03 11.82
CA LYS A 93 -19.24 27.42 13.04
C LYS A 93 -19.73 25.98 13.22
N ASN A 94 -21.03 25.77 13.04
CA ASN A 94 -21.65 24.45 13.18
C ASN A 94 -21.22 23.51 12.06
N GLN A 95 -21.12 24.01 10.83
CA GLN A 95 -20.60 23.26 9.69
C GLN A 95 -19.18 22.72 9.96
N LEU A 96 -18.28 23.55 10.49
CA LEU A 96 -16.93 23.13 10.86
C LEU A 96 -16.93 22.11 12.01
N ALA A 97 -17.79 22.29 13.02
CA ALA A 97 -17.93 21.33 14.11
C ALA A 97 -18.46 19.97 13.61
N SER A 98 -19.49 19.99 12.77
CA SER A 98 -20.06 18.80 12.12
C SER A 98 -19.00 18.04 11.32
N LEU A 99 -18.23 18.73 10.48
CA LEU A 99 -17.14 18.12 9.70
C LEU A 99 -16.07 17.50 10.60
N ARG A 100 -15.62 18.21 11.65
CA ARG A 100 -14.63 17.67 12.60
C ARG A 100 -15.13 16.39 13.27
N THR A 101 -16.40 16.37 13.68
CA THR A 101 -17.02 15.17 14.27
C THR A 101 -17.06 14.01 13.28
N LYS A 102 -17.51 14.24 12.03
CA LYS A 102 -17.53 13.21 10.99
C LYS A 102 -16.14 12.63 10.72
N ILE A 103 -15.14 13.50 10.60
CA ILE A 103 -13.75 13.12 10.38
C ILE A 103 -13.22 12.26 11.53
N LYS A 104 -13.43 12.71 12.77
CA LYS A 104 -12.99 11.97 13.97
C LYS A 104 -13.68 10.60 14.07
N GLN A 105 -14.99 10.56 13.86
CA GLN A 105 -15.75 9.31 13.88
C GLN A 105 -15.26 8.33 12.80
N HIS A 106 -14.90 8.83 11.62
CA HIS A 106 -14.36 8.00 10.55
C HIS A 106 -12.98 7.43 10.91
N SER A 107 -12.06 8.27 11.39
CA SER A 107 -10.71 7.81 11.76
C SER A 107 -10.74 6.74 12.85
N GLU A 108 -11.68 6.84 13.78
CA GLU A 108 -11.87 5.87 14.87
C GLU A 108 -12.73 4.66 14.46
N SER A 109 -13.28 4.66 13.23
CA SER A 109 -14.16 3.58 12.77
C SER A 109 -13.38 2.29 12.53
N LYS A 110 -13.98 1.16 12.92
CA LYS A 110 -13.40 -0.17 12.70
C LYS A 110 -13.06 -0.43 11.23
N SER A 111 -13.91 0.03 10.31
CA SER A 111 -13.69 -0.10 8.87
C SER A 111 -12.43 0.63 8.40
N HIS A 112 -12.16 1.82 8.95
CA HIS A 112 -10.98 2.60 8.59
C HIS A 112 -9.70 1.97 9.16
N ILE A 113 -9.72 1.58 10.44
CA ILE A 113 -8.59 0.94 11.12
C ILE A 113 -8.17 -0.36 10.40
N ILE A 114 -9.14 -1.18 9.98
CA ILE A 114 -8.86 -2.39 9.22
C ILE A 114 -8.25 -2.05 7.85
N ALA A 115 -8.83 -1.08 7.14
CA ALA A 115 -8.32 -0.62 5.85
C ALA A 115 -6.86 -0.12 5.97
N GLU A 116 -6.57 0.71 6.96
CA GLU A 116 -5.22 1.24 7.21
C GLU A 116 -4.22 0.11 7.56
N SER A 117 -4.62 -0.83 8.43
CA SER A 117 -3.78 -1.99 8.77
C SER A 117 -3.41 -2.83 7.55
N ILE A 118 -4.36 -3.03 6.63
CA ILE A 118 -4.12 -3.79 5.39
C ILE A 118 -3.15 -3.06 4.48
N MET A 119 -3.31 -1.75 4.30
CA MET A 119 -2.44 -0.96 3.45
C MET A 119 -1.00 -0.96 4.01
N ASN A 120 -0.83 -0.75 5.32
CA ASN A 120 0.49 -0.77 5.96
C ASN A 120 1.16 -2.15 5.86
N LYS A 121 0.42 -3.24 6.08
CA LYS A 121 0.96 -4.61 5.94
C LYS A 121 1.29 -4.97 4.49
N GLY A 122 0.59 -4.39 3.52
CA GLY A 122 0.85 -4.59 2.10
C GLY A 122 2.18 -3.99 1.66
N GLU A 123 2.54 -2.83 2.22
CA GLU A 123 3.78 -2.12 1.90
C GLU A 123 5.02 -2.78 2.54
N GLU A 124 4.89 -3.32 3.75
CA GLU A 124 6.03 -3.77 4.54
C GLU A 124 6.46 -5.22 4.25
N LYS A 125 5.59 -6.10 3.73
CA LYS A 125 5.81 -7.57 3.85
C LYS A 125 5.89 -8.37 2.57
N VAL A 126 5.76 -7.77 1.40
CA VAL A 126 5.82 -8.56 0.15
C VAL A 126 7.27 -8.92 -0.19
N LEU A 127 8.17 -7.94 -0.19
CA LEU A 127 9.58 -8.15 -0.53
C LEU A 127 10.29 -8.99 0.52
N ASP A 128 10.07 -8.70 1.80
CA ASP A 128 10.68 -9.44 2.91
C ASP A 128 10.29 -10.92 2.89
N LYS A 129 9.01 -11.22 2.66
CA LYS A 129 8.54 -12.62 2.56
C LYS A 129 9.09 -13.33 1.33
N MET A 130 9.23 -12.63 0.20
CA MET A 130 9.86 -13.20 -1.00
C MET A 130 11.34 -13.54 -0.74
N PHE A 131 12.06 -12.66 -0.04
CA PHE A 131 13.44 -12.89 0.34
C PHE A 131 13.57 -14.04 1.34
N GLU A 132 12.72 -14.09 2.37
CA GLU A 132 12.66 -15.16 3.37
C GLU A 132 12.43 -16.52 2.70
N HIS A 133 11.44 -16.63 1.81
CA HIS A 133 11.15 -17.86 1.07
C HIS A 133 12.29 -18.26 0.12
N ALA A 134 12.95 -17.31 -0.53
CA ALA A 134 14.11 -17.61 -1.37
C ALA A 134 15.28 -18.16 -0.52
N SER A 135 15.52 -17.57 0.66
CA SER A 135 16.53 -18.00 1.63
C SER A 135 16.24 -19.41 2.16
N GLU A 136 14.99 -19.67 2.56
CA GLU A 136 14.52 -20.98 3.04
C GLU A 136 14.79 -22.07 1.99
N LYS A 137 14.44 -21.83 0.73
CA LYS A 137 14.68 -22.79 -0.36
C LYS A 137 16.17 -23.10 -0.58
N VAL A 138 17.04 -22.09 -0.47
CA VAL A 138 18.50 -22.29 -0.55
C VAL A 138 18.99 -23.11 0.64
N MET A 139 18.51 -22.82 1.85
CA MET A 139 18.86 -23.58 3.05
C MET A 139 18.40 -25.04 2.96
N GLU A 140 17.17 -25.29 2.54
CA GLU A 140 16.66 -26.65 2.33
C GLU A 140 17.51 -27.44 1.32
N THR A 141 17.87 -26.80 0.20
CA THR A 141 18.72 -27.41 -0.83
C THR A 141 20.10 -27.75 -0.24
N ASN A 142 20.71 -26.83 0.51
CA ASN A 142 21.99 -27.06 1.15
C ASN A 142 21.92 -28.20 2.17
N VAL A 143 20.89 -28.22 3.02
CA VAL A 143 20.68 -29.30 4.01
C VAL A 143 20.58 -30.65 3.32
N ARG A 144 19.81 -30.75 2.21
CA ARG A 144 19.72 -31.97 1.41
C ARG A 144 21.08 -32.41 0.88
N LEU A 145 21.85 -31.51 0.26
CA LEU A 145 23.18 -31.81 -0.28
C LEU A 145 24.15 -32.25 0.83
N PHE A 146 24.20 -31.52 1.95
CA PHE A 146 25.09 -31.86 3.07
C PHE A 146 24.74 -33.20 3.71
N ASN A 147 23.45 -33.53 3.83
CA ASN A 147 23.02 -34.85 4.31
C ASN A 147 23.47 -35.98 3.37
N THR A 148 23.43 -35.75 2.06
CA THR A 148 23.90 -36.71 1.05
C THR A 148 25.43 -36.88 1.12
N VAL A 149 26.19 -35.79 1.16
CA VAL A 149 27.66 -35.84 1.34
C VAL A 149 28.02 -36.54 2.65
N TYR A 150 27.31 -36.22 3.74
CA TYR A 150 27.51 -36.85 5.05
C TYR A 150 27.24 -38.36 4.99
N CYS A 151 26.17 -38.80 4.32
CA CYS A 151 25.89 -40.22 4.13
C CYS A 151 26.99 -40.93 3.34
N ILE A 152 27.52 -40.32 2.29
CA ILE A 152 28.64 -40.89 1.51
C ILE A 152 29.86 -41.07 2.40
N ALA A 153 30.26 -40.01 3.11
CA ALA A 153 31.41 -40.01 4.01
C ALA A 153 31.26 -41.04 5.13
N LYS A 154 30.10 -41.07 5.79
CA LYS A 154 29.78 -41.97 6.91
C LYS A 154 29.80 -43.44 6.49
N ASN A 155 29.35 -43.76 5.28
CA ASN A 155 29.29 -45.13 4.77
C ASN A 155 30.53 -45.52 3.96
N HIS A 156 31.58 -44.69 3.93
CA HIS A 156 32.79 -44.88 3.14
C HIS A 156 32.51 -45.18 1.65
N ARG A 157 31.47 -44.55 1.09
CA ARG A 157 31.11 -44.72 -0.33
C ARG A 157 32.00 -43.85 -1.23
N PRO A 158 32.25 -44.27 -2.48
CA PRO A 158 32.95 -43.43 -3.46
C PRO A 158 32.16 -42.14 -3.74
N PHE A 159 32.86 -41.01 -3.82
CA PHE A 159 32.23 -39.72 -4.14
C PHE A 159 31.62 -39.68 -5.56
N LEU A 160 32.05 -40.58 -6.46
CA LEU A 160 31.46 -40.75 -7.79
C LEU A 160 29.94 -41.00 -7.77
N GLN A 161 29.40 -41.56 -6.66
CA GLN A 161 27.97 -41.81 -6.49
C GLN A 161 27.18 -40.57 -6.04
N PHE A 162 27.85 -39.42 -5.82
CA PHE A 162 27.21 -38.22 -5.28
C PHE A 162 26.10 -37.70 -6.20
N GLU A 163 26.39 -37.56 -7.49
CA GLU A 163 25.45 -37.02 -8.47
C GLU A 163 24.21 -37.91 -8.60
N GLU A 164 24.41 -39.23 -8.69
CA GLU A 164 23.31 -40.22 -8.71
C GLU A 164 22.42 -40.15 -7.45
N LEU A 165 23.02 -39.96 -6.27
CA LEU A 165 22.27 -39.87 -5.01
C LEU A 165 21.49 -38.56 -4.88
N VAL A 166 22.02 -37.45 -5.40
CA VAL A 166 21.30 -36.17 -5.46
C VAL A 166 20.11 -36.27 -6.41
N ASP A 167 20.29 -36.88 -7.58
CA ASP A 167 19.21 -37.11 -8.55
C ASP A 167 18.11 -38.01 -7.97
N LEU A 168 18.48 -39.10 -7.30
CA LEU A 168 17.53 -39.98 -6.61
C LEU A 168 16.75 -39.25 -5.51
N GLN A 169 17.41 -38.36 -4.77
CA GLN A 169 16.76 -37.55 -3.74
C GLN A 169 15.73 -36.58 -4.36
N GLN A 170 16.04 -36.00 -5.52
CA GLN A 170 15.12 -35.11 -6.24
C GLN A 170 13.91 -35.87 -6.80
N ILE A 171 14.10 -37.11 -7.28
CA ILE A 171 13.02 -37.97 -7.80
C ILE A 171 12.09 -38.43 -6.67
N ASN A 172 12.64 -38.71 -5.48
CA ASN A 172 11.87 -39.28 -4.36
C ASN A 172 11.09 -38.24 -3.53
N GLY A 173 11.30 -36.93 -3.76
CA GLY A 173 10.56 -35.83 -3.11
C GLY A 173 11.23 -35.26 -1.87
#